data_AF-X1I8V6-F1
#
_entry.id   AF-X1I8V6-F1
#
_cell.length_a   1.000
_cell.length_b   1.000
_cell.length_c   1.000
_cell.angle_alpha   90.00
_cell.angle_beta   90.00
_cell.angle_gamma   90.00
#
_symmetry.space_group_name_H-M   'P 1'
#
loop_
_entity.id
_entity.type
_entity.pdbx_description
1 polymer ?
#
loop_
_entity_poly.entity_id
_entity_poly.type
_entity_poly.pdbx_seq_one_letter_code
_entity_poly.pdbx_strand_id
1 'polypeptide(L)'
;SWSSMGIDFIYPLDLRGKQIVLRLKGKQGGEKFELTFRDKFAQDYMPQLVLAPKIKGLSGDWQKIKVVFDAHQPKIDLSCVVHMGLEFGTSTVQNDIQKELVFPNLQ
;
A
#
# COMPACT_ATOMS: atom_id res chain seq x y z
N SER A 1 -14.51 10.40 -6.69
CA SER A 1 -13.73 11.04 -5.60
C SER A 1 -12.86 9.98 -4.96
N TRP A 2 -11.72 10.36 -4.41
CA TRP A 2 -10.90 9.46 -3.60
C TRP A 2 -11.20 9.71 -2.11
N SER A 3 -11.18 8.65 -1.32
CA SER A 3 -11.27 8.70 0.14
C SER A 3 -9.99 8.08 0.71
N SER A 4 -9.38 8.71 1.70
CA SER A 4 -8.13 8.24 2.29
C SER A 4 -8.27 7.99 3.78
N MET A 5 -7.50 7.02 4.26
CA MET A 5 -7.27 6.74 5.67
C MET A 5 -5.77 6.62 5.89
N GLY A 6 -5.24 7.36 6.85
CA GLY A 6 -3.82 7.32 7.22
C GLY A 6 -3.61 6.81 8.63
N ILE A 7 -2.48 6.15 8.85
CA ILE A 7 -1.98 5.78 10.17
C ILE A 7 -0.57 6.38 10.29
N ASP A 8 -0.40 7.29 11.25
CA ASP A 8 0.91 7.80 11.63
C ASP A 8 1.46 7.04 12.83
N PHE A 9 2.74 6.68 12.75
CA PHE A 9 3.47 6.00 13.80
C PHE A 9 4.28 7.02 14.58
N ILE A 10 3.94 7.20 15.86
CA ILE A 10 4.70 8.07 16.79
C ILE A 10 6.17 7.62 16.87
N TYR A 11 6.40 6.30 16.77
CA TYR A 11 7.73 5.71 16.67
C TYR A 11 7.93 5.09 15.29
N PRO A 12 9.02 5.42 14.58
CA PRO A 12 9.27 4.89 13.25
C PRO A 12 9.35 3.36 13.24
N LEU A 13 8.75 2.75 12.23
CA LEU A 13 8.81 1.32 11.99
C LEU A 13 9.97 0.98 11.04
N ASP A 14 10.77 -0.01 11.41
CA ASP A 14 11.69 -0.67 10.48
C ASP A 14 10.94 -1.78 9.73
N LEU A 15 10.75 -1.61 8.42
CA LEU A 15 10.07 -2.54 7.52
C LEU A 15 11.03 -3.33 6.62
N ARG A 16 12.35 -3.17 6.75
CA ARG A 16 13.31 -3.88 5.89
C ARG A 16 13.20 -5.40 6.05
N GLY A 17 13.01 -6.10 4.93
CA GLY A 17 12.85 -7.57 4.93
C GLY A 17 11.58 -8.05 5.63
N LYS A 18 10.64 -7.15 5.95
CA LYS A 18 9.37 -7.49 6.60
C LYS A 18 8.24 -7.52 5.59
N GLN A 19 7.08 -7.97 6.07
CA GLN A 19 5.85 -7.98 5.32
C GLN A 19 4.72 -7.32 6.12
N ILE A 20 3.84 -6.63 5.41
CA ILE A 20 2.56 -6.16 5.95
C ILE A 20 1.46 -7.00 5.29
N VAL A 21 0.53 -7.49 6.11
CA VAL A 21 -0.62 -8.24 5.64
C VAL A 21 -1.88 -7.51 6.05
N LEU A 22 -2.68 -7.12 5.06
CA LEU A 22 -3.96 -6.44 5.25
C LEU A 22 -5.09 -7.36 4.82
N ARG A 23 -6.25 -7.23 5.47
CA ARG A 23 -7.51 -7.81 4.99
C ARG A 23 -8.41 -6.67 4.56
N LEU A 24 -8.73 -6.63 3.28
CA LEU A 24 -9.53 -5.57 2.66
C LEU A 24 -10.69 -6.20 1.90
N LYS A 25 -11.82 -5.49 1.84
CA LYS A 25 -12.91 -5.78 0.91
C LYS A 25 -13.50 -4.47 0.41
N GLY A 26 -14.00 -4.52 -0.82
CA GLY A 26 -14.90 -3.52 -1.35
C GLY A 26 -16.26 -3.59 -0.65
N LYS A 27 -16.98 -2.48 -0.66
CA LYS A 27 -18.37 -2.47 -0.19
C LYS A 27 -19.28 -3.13 -1.23
N GLN A 28 -19.03 -2.84 -2.50
CA GLN A 28 -19.81 -3.34 -3.65
C GLN A 28 -18.96 -4.20 -4.59
N GLY A 29 -17.62 -4.09 -4.52
CA GLY A 29 -16.71 -4.71 -5.46
C GLY A 29 -16.38 -3.78 -6.62
N GLY A 30 -15.13 -3.82 -7.08
CA GLY A 30 -14.58 -2.96 -8.14
C GLY A 30 -13.90 -1.69 -7.61
N GLU A 31 -13.95 -1.42 -6.31
CA GLU A 31 -13.23 -0.28 -5.71
C GLU A 31 -11.71 -0.46 -5.90
N LYS A 32 -11.02 0.57 -6.38
CA LYS A 32 -9.56 0.57 -6.46
C LYS A 32 -8.99 1.13 -5.18
N PHE A 33 -7.79 0.68 -4.83
CA PHE A 33 -7.05 1.24 -3.71
C PHE A 33 -5.57 1.36 -4.03
N GLU A 34 -4.88 2.21 -3.29
CA GLU A 34 -3.43 2.35 -3.28
C GLU A 34 -2.95 2.36 -1.82
N LEU A 35 -1.78 1.79 -1.59
CA LEU A 35 -1.08 1.88 -0.31
C LEU A 35 0.04 2.88 -0.43
N THR A 36 0.10 3.84 0.48
CA THR A 36 1.14 4.86 0.50
C THR A 36 2.01 4.72 1.74
N PHE A 37 3.31 4.97 1.60
CA PHE A 37 4.26 4.96 2.71
C PHE A 37 5.16 6.19 2.65
N ARG A 38 5.55 6.65 3.83
CA ARG A 38 6.44 7.79 4.02
C ARG A 38 7.40 7.51 5.17
N ASP A 39 8.66 7.84 4.97
CA ASP A 39 9.68 7.84 6.02
C ASP A 39 9.74 9.19 6.74
N LYS A 40 10.44 9.23 7.86
CA LYS A 40 10.51 10.43 8.72
C LYS A 40 11.16 11.65 8.04
N PHE A 41 11.82 11.49 6.90
CA PHE A 41 12.55 12.54 6.22
C PHE A 41 11.72 13.23 5.12
N ALA A 42 10.63 12.59 4.68
CA ALA A 42 9.73 13.18 3.71
C ALA A 42 8.71 14.14 4.32
N GLN A 43 8.35 15.14 3.51
CA GLN A 43 7.31 16.12 3.84
C GLN A 43 5.95 15.42 3.98
N ASP A 44 5.13 15.88 4.93
CA ASP A 44 3.89 15.18 5.34
C ASP A 44 2.91 14.92 4.20
N TYR A 45 2.88 15.77 3.18
CA TYR A 45 1.98 15.66 2.03
C TYR A 45 2.53 14.83 0.87
N MET A 46 3.75 14.29 0.97
CA MET A 46 4.43 13.64 -0.15
C MET A 46 4.79 12.18 0.18
N PRO A 47 3.94 11.19 -0.16
CA PRO A 47 4.31 9.80 -0.02
C PRO A 47 5.45 9.44 -0.98
N GLN A 48 6.40 8.66 -0.49
CA GLN A 48 7.59 8.25 -1.23
C GLN A 48 7.42 6.92 -1.96
N LEU A 49 6.57 6.06 -1.40
CA LEU A 49 6.23 4.77 -1.98
C LEU A 49 4.72 4.67 -2.10
N VAL A 50 4.25 4.46 -3.34
CA VAL A 50 2.85 4.22 -3.66
C VAL A 50 2.77 2.84 -4.31
N LEU A 51 1.96 1.96 -3.75
CA LEU A 51 1.75 0.60 -4.23
C LEU A 51 0.30 0.45 -4.68
N ALA A 52 0.10 0.39 -6.00
CA ALA A 52 -1.18 0.06 -6.59
C ALA A 52 -1.24 -1.47 -6.85
N PRO A 53 -2.30 -2.15 -6.40
CA PRO A 53 -2.47 -3.56 -6.65
C PRO A 53 -2.80 -3.80 -8.13
N LYS A 54 -2.28 -4.91 -8.70
CA LYS A 54 -2.58 -5.30 -10.09
C LYS A 54 -4.02 -5.79 -10.30
N ILE A 55 -4.78 -6.00 -9.22
CA ILE A 55 -6.18 -6.43 -9.32
C ILE A 55 -7.04 -5.29 -9.87
N LYS A 56 -8.04 -5.61 -10.70
CA LYS A 56 -8.93 -4.60 -11.31
C LYS A 56 -9.69 -3.76 -10.28
N GLY A 57 -9.84 -4.30 -9.07
CA GLY A 57 -10.44 -3.69 -7.88
C GLY A 57 -10.59 -4.73 -6.77
N LEU A 58 -10.96 -4.28 -5.57
CA LEU A 58 -11.34 -5.16 -4.47
C LEU A 58 -12.63 -5.90 -4.81
N SER A 59 -12.79 -7.13 -4.32
CA SER A 59 -14.08 -7.83 -4.39
C SER A 59 -15.00 -7.41 -3.23
N GLY A 60 -16.28 -7.79 -3.30
CA GLY A 60 -17.20 -7.67 -2.14
C GLY A 60 -16.84 -8.60 -0.97
N ASP A 61 -15.90 -9.54 -1.19
CA ASP A 61 -15.42 -10.48 -0.20
C ASP A 61 -14.09 -10.04 0.43
N TRP A 62 -13.79 -10.55 1.62
CA TRP A 62 -12.52 -10.27 2.29
C TRP A 62 -11.34 -10.92 1.57
N GLN A 63 -10.41 -10.09 1.10
CA GLN A 63 -9.18 -10.50 0.43
C GLN A 63 -7.98 -10.19 1.31
N LYS A 64 -6.98 -11.08 1.29
CA LYS A 64 -5.68 -10.84 1.93
C LYS A 64 -4.74 -10.17 0.92
N ILE A 65 -4.22 -9.00 1.30
CA ILE A 65 -3.22 -8.27 0.53
C ILE A 65 -1.90 -8.35 1.29
N LYS A 66 -0.86 -8.86 0.62
CA LYS A 66 0.46 -9.05 1.20
C LYS A 66 1.46 -8.11 0.52
N VAL A 67 1.98 -7.15 1.27
CA VAL A 67 3.07 -6.28 0.83
C VAL A 67 4.37 -6.83 1.40
N VAL A 68 5.33 -7.14 0.53
CA VAL A 68 6.67 -7.61 0.91
C VAL A 68 7.66 -6.49 0.61
N PHE A 69 8.47 -6.16 1.61
CA PHE A 69 9.50 -5.14 1.49
C PHE A 69 10.87 -5.79 1.41
N ASP A 70 11.51 -5.63 0.26
CA ASP A 70 12.94 -5.95 0.15
C ASP A 70 13.77 -5.08 1.09
N ALA A 71 15.01 -5.49 1.37
CA ALA A 71 15.92 -4.74 2.23
C ALA A 71 16.22 -3.31 1.71
N HIS A 72 16.04 -3.09 0.40
CA HIS A 72 16.30 -1.80 -0.25
C HIS A 72 15.13 -1.36 -1.13
N GLN A 73 14.69 -0.12 -0.94
CA GLN A 73 13.72 0.57 -1.80
C GLN A 73 14.30 1.95 -2.13
N PRO A 74 14.63 2.27 -3.40
CA PRO A 74 15.39 3.48 -3.74
C PRO A 74 14.72 4.80 -3.33
N LYS A 75 13.39 4.80 -3.18
CA LYS A 75 12.60 6.01 -2.97
C LYS A 75 12.24 6.27 -1.51
N ILE A 76 12.44 5.30 -0.62
CA ILE A 76 12.01 5.38 0.79
C ILE A 76 13.01 4.68 1.70
N ASP A 77 13.33 5.29 2.84
CA ASP A 77 14.09 4.62 3.91
C ASP A 77 13.16 3.75 4.76
N LEU A 78 13.14 2.46 4.44
CA LEU A 78 12.33 1.47 5.15
C LEU A 78 12.72 1.28 6.63
N SER A 79 13.87 1.76 7.08
CA SER A 79 14.27 1.65 8.49
C SER A 79 13.53 2.64 9.41
N CYS A 80 12.84 3.63 8.84
CA CYS A 80 12.21 4.70 9.60
C CYS A 80 10.87 5.16 9.01
N VAL A 81 10.01 4.22 8.65
CA VAL A 81 8.65 4.51 8.15
C VAL A 81 7.78 5.09 9.26
N VAL A 82 7.19 6.26 9.01
CA VAL A 82 6.34 6.98 9.99
C VAL A 82 4.88 7.06 9.57
N HIS A 83 4.56 6.74 8.32
CA HIS A 83 3.19 6.79 7.84
C HIS A 83 2.88 5.60 6.93
N MET A 84 1.67 5.08 7.08
CA MET A 84 1.03 4.19 6.11
C MET A 84 -0.36 4.75 5.78
N GLY A 85 -0.61 5.00 4.50
CA GLY A 85 -1.91 5.44 3.98
C GLY A 85 -2.57 4.34 3.15
N LEU A 86 -3.89 4.36 3.17
CA LEU A 86 -4.77 3.58 2.32
C LEU A 86 -5.72 4.54 1.61
N GLU A 87 -5.55 4.66 0.30
CA GLU A 87 -6.32 5.56 -0.55
C GLU A 87 -7.27 4.74 -1.41
N PHE A 88 -8.56 5.04 -1.40
CA PHE A 88 -9.59 4.36 -2.18
C PHE A 88 -10.17 5.29 -3.22
N GLY A 89 -10.44 4.77 -4.42
CA GLY A 89 -11.12 5.55 -5.44
C GLY A 89 -11.42 4.76 -6.70
N THR A 90 -11.79 5.49 -7.74
CA THR A 90 -12.04 4.98 -9.09
C THR A 90 -10.97 5.54 -10.02
N SER A 91 -9.76 4.99 -10.02
CA SER A 91 -8.66 5.49 -10.87
C SER A 91 -8.90 5.25 -12.37
N THR A 92 -8.64 6.26 -13.20
CA THR A 92 -8.49 6.19 -14.68
C THR A 92 -7.02 6.17 -15.12
N VAL A 93 -6.06 6.19 -14.18
CA VAL A 93 -4.63 6.34 -14.48
C VAL A 93 -3.91 5.03 -14.20
N GLN A 94 -3.33 4.43 -15.25
CA GLN A 94 -2.39 3.31 -15.15
C GLN A 94 -0.98 3.89 -14.98
N ASN A 95 -0.31 3.58 -13.87
CA ASN A 95 1.13 3.80 -13.76
C ASN A 95 1.87 2.47 -13.92
N ASP A 96 2.76 2.42 -14.91
CA ASP A 96 3.64 1.31 -15.22
C ASP A 96 4.85 1.28 -14.27
N ILE A 97 4.68 0.88 -13.00
CA ILE A 97 5.79 0.31 -12.21
C ILE A 97 5.24 -0.82 -11.36
N GLN A 98 5.34 -2.04 -11.90
CA GLN A 98 4.95 -3.27 -11.25
C GLN A 98 6.04 -3.71 -10.25
N LYS A 99 5.76 -3.66 -8.95
CA LYS A 99 6.34 -4.60 -7.97
C LYS A 99 5.28 -5.63 -7.63
N GLU A 100 5.59 -6.90 -7.83
CA GLU A 100 4.66 -8.00 -7.63
C GLU A 100 4.10 -8.04 -6.20
N LEU A 101 2.78 -7.95 -6.07
CA LEU A 101 2.08 -8.52 -4.94
C LEU A 101 1.84 -10.00 -5.27
N VAL A 102 2.66 -10.88 -4.71
CA VAL A 102 2.46 -12.32 -4.83
C VAL A 102 1.34 -12.74 -3.87
N PHE A 103 0.29 -13.34 -4.42
CA PHE A 103 -0.79 -13.97 -3.65
C PHE A 103 -0.47 -15.47 -3.48
N PRO A 104 0.03 -15.94 -2.32
CA PRO A 104 -0.06 -17.35 -2.01
C PRO A 104 -1.49 -17.64 -1.54
N ASN A 105 -2.21 -18.40 -2.38
CA ASN A 105 -3.38 -19.26 -2.10
C ASN A 105 -4.63 -18.93 -2.93
N LEU A 106 -4.63 -19.45 -4.15
CA LEU A 106 -5.82 -20.01 -4.80
C LEU A 106 -5.59 -21.52 -4.95
N GLN A 107 -5.80 -22.27 -3.87
CA GLN A 107 -6.25 -23.67 -3.86
C GLN A 107 -7.14 -23.85 -2.63
#